data_AF-A0A7J4TI90-F1
#
_entry.id   AF-A0A7J4TI90-F1
#
_cell.length_a   1.000
_cell.length_b   1.000
_cell.length_c   1.000
_cell.angle_alpha   90.00
_cell.angle_beta   90.00
_cell.angle_gamma   90.00
#
_symmetry.space_group_name_H-M   'P 1'
#
loop_
_entity.id
_entity.type
_entity.pdbx_description
1 polymer ?
#
loop_
_entity_poly.entity_id
_entity_poly.type
_entity_poly.pdbx_seq_one_letter_code
_entity_poly.pdbx_strand_id
1 'polypeptide(L)'
;LKSSEGGGSQTAALLVGLGVKAVLTTDKMSHQAKEEFEKHMVPLIELDRVDLEMADDFAVIRSQDLEREIVQWKQNQEERKKKEEQNKLLKIMDDYRAQRKRSTNNY
;
A
#
# COMPACT_ATOMS: atom_id res chain seq x y z
N LEU A 1 10.75 10.51 -19.80
CA LEU A 1 9.28 10.36 -19.84
C LEU A 1 8.76 10.63 -18.44
N LYS A 2 8.10 11.77 -18.23
CA LYS A 2 7.54 12.24 -16.96
C LYS A 2 6.03 12.36 -17.15
N SER A 3 5.28 11.39 -16.62
CA SER A 3 3.87 11.49 -16.21
C SER A 3 3.40 10.07 -15.84
N SER A 4 3.12 9.83 -14.55
CA SER A 4 2.62 8.54 -14.03
C SER A 4 1.11 8.34 -14.28
N GLU A 5 0.50 9.20 -15.09
CA GLU A 5 -0.94 9.20 -15.41
C GLU A 5 -1.41 7.95 -16.19
N GLY A 6 -0.48 7.19 -16.80
CA GLY A 6 -0.78 5.93 -17.50
C GLY A 6 -0.64 4.66 -16.66
N GLY A 7 -0.17 4.76 -15.41
CA GLY A 7 0.10 3.63 -14.52
C GLY A 7 -1.13 3.15 -13.75
N GLY A 8 -2.16 2.67 -14.46
CA GLY A 8 -3.36 2.11 -13.83
C GLY A 8 -3.09 0.80 -13.08
N SER A 9 -4.15 0.20 -12.52
CA SER A 9 -4.08 -1.10 -11.83
C SER A 9 -3.47 -2.22 -12.69
N GLN A 10 -3.70 -2.19 -14.01
CA GLN A 10 -3.12 -3.17 -14.94
C GLN A 10 -1.59 -3.10 -15.00
N THR A 11 -1.03 -1.90 -15.06
CA THR A 11 0.44 -1.70 -15.05
C THR A 11 1.03 -2.13 -13.72
N ALA A 12 0.33 -1.86 -12.61
CA ALA A 12 0.74 -2.33 -11.29
C ALA A 12 0.76 -3.86 -11.21
N ALA A 13 -0.30 -4.53 -11.67
CA ALA A 13 -0.37 -5.99 -11.72
C ALA A 13 0.73 -6.61 -12.60
N LEU A 14 1.06 -5.98 -13.73
CA LEU A 14 2.16 -6.41 -14.59
C LEU A 14 3.51 -6.31 -13.85
N LEU A 15 3.78 -5.18 -13.20
CA LEU A 15 5.03 -4.99 -12.43
C LEU A 15 5.14 -5.99 -11.27
N VAL A 16 4.04 -6.25 -10.57
CA VAL A 16 3.96 -7.32 -9.56
C VAL A 16 4.30 -8.68 -10.19
N GLY A 17 3.71 -9.00 -11.34
CA GLY A 17 3.96 -10.25 -12.06
C GLY A 17 5.42 -10.41 -12.52
N LEU A 18 6.14 -9.31 -12.75
CA LEU A 18 7.57 -9.30 -13.05
C LEU A 18 8.46 -9.52 -11.82
N GLY A 19 7.89 -9.56 -10.61
CA GLY A 19 8.62 -9.83 -9.38
C GLY A 19 9.43 -8.63 -8.85
N VAL A 20 8.96 -7.40 -9.11
CA VAL A 20 9.61 -6.19 -8.58
C VAL A 20 9.65 -6.21 -7.05
N LYS A 21 10.80 -5.84 -6.47
CA LYS A 21 10.98 -5.84 -5.01
C LYS A 21 10.40 -4.61 -4.31
N ALA A 22 10.37 -3.48 -5.00
CA ALA A 22 9.84 -2.21 -4.54
C ALA A 22 9.63 -1.29 -5.76
N VAL A 23 8.79 -0.26 -5.60
CA VAL A 23 8.56 0.76 -6.62
C VAL A 23 8.86 2.13 -6.01
N LEU A 24 9.71 2.91 -6.68
CA LEU A 24 9.98 4.30 -6.35
C LEU A 24 9.04 5.21 -7.13
N THR A 25 8.36 6.13 -6.44
CA THR A 25 7.36 7.02 -7.06
C THR A 25 7.72 8.49 -6.87
N THR A 26 7.62 9.29 -7.93
CA THR A 26 7.85 10.74 -7.90
C THR A 26 6.58 11.56 -7.64
N ASP A 27 5.42 10.96 -7.87
CA ASP A 27 4.11 11.60 -7.90
C ASP A 27 3.02 10.68 -7.35
N LYS A 28 1.84 11.26 -7.12
CA LYS A 28 0.71 10.53 -6.53
C LYS A 28 0.13 9.53 -7.54
N MET A 29 0.34 8.25 -7.25
CA MET A 29 -0.27 7.12 -7.94
C MET A 29 -1.80 7.09 -7.76
N SER A 30 -2.51 6.53 -8.74
CA SER A 30 -3.94 6.21 -8.60
C SER A 30 -4.22 5.27 -7.42
N HIS A 31 -5.37 5.43 -6.76
CA HIS A 31 -5.72 4.59 -5.61
C HIS A 31 -5.76 3.10 -5.96
N GLN A 32 -6.24 2.77 -7.15
CA GLN A 32 -6.35 1.40 -7.63
C GLN A 32 -4.99 0.74 -7.85
N ALA A 33 -4.03 1.46 -8.45
CA ALA A 33 -2.68 0.93 -8.60
C ALA A 33 -2.00 0.75 -7.23
N LYS A 34 -2.23 1.69 -6.29
CA LYS A 34 -1.68 1.60 -4.93
C LYS A 34 -2.18 0.35 -4.21
N GLU A 35 -3.48 0.10 -4.26
CA GLU A 35 -4.07 -1.11 -3.68
C GLU A 35 -3.48 -2.39 -4.26
N GLU A 36 -3.19 -2.41 -5.56
CA GLU A 36 -2.64 -3.60 -6.23
C GLU A 36 -1.26 -3.97 -5.65
N PHE A 37 -0.39 -2.98 -5.46
CA PHE A 37 0.91 -3.19 -4.82
C PHE A 37 0.77 -3.57 -3.33
N GLU A 38 -0.14 -2.93 -2.60
CA GLU A 38 -0.39 -3.22 -1.18
C GLU A 38 -0.95 -4.64 -0.95
N LYS A 39 -1.83 -5.11 -1.84
CA LYS A 39 -2.36 -6.49 -1.85
C LYS A 39 -1.23 -7.50 -2.02
N HIS A 40 -0.28 -7.20 -2.89
CA HIS A 40 0.86 -8.06 -3.19
C HIS A 40 2.11 -7.81 -2.32
N MET A 41 1.98 -6.97 -1.28
CA MET A 41 3.08 -6.63 -0.35
C MET A 41 4.32 -6.06 -1.05
N VAL A 42 4.12 -5.34 -2.15
CA VAL A 42 5.17 -4.61 -2.87
C VAL A 42 5.27 -3.18 -2.32
N PRO A 43 6.40 -2.79 -1.72
CA PRO A 43 6.60 -1.47 -1.16
C PRO A 43 6.51 -0.36 -2.19
N LEU A 44 5.83 0.73 -1.79
CA LEU A 44 5.78 1.98 -2.51
C LEU A 44 6.54 3.02 -1.70
N ILE A 45 7.64 3.50 -2.26
CA ILE A 45 8.57 4.42 -1.59
C ILE A 45 8.60 5.72 -2.37
N GLU A 46 8.34 6.83 -1.69
CA GLU A 46 8.44 8.15 -2.30
C GLU A 46 9.92 8.46 -2.55
N LEU A 47 10.23 8.99 -3.75
CA LEU A 47 11.62 9.20 -4.16
C LEU A 47 12.36 10.18 -3.24
N ASP A 48 11.65 11.11 -2.59
CA ASP A 48 12.19 12.07 -1.62
C ASP A 48 12.67 11.42 -0.30
N ARG A 49 12.33 10.16 -0.04
CA ARG A 49 12.78 9.39 1.13
C ARG A 49 14.09 8.66 0.91
N VAL A 50 14.57 8.61 -0.33
CA VAL A 50 15.79 7.87 -0.69
C VAL A 50 16.74 8.79 -1.45
N ASP A 51 18.02 8.73 -1.09
CA ASP A 51 19.07 9.46 -1.79
C ASP A 51 19.42 8.72 -3.09
N LEU A 52 18.78 9.13 -4.18
CA LEU A 52 18.97 8.58 -5.53
C LEU A 52 19.94 9.46 -6.32
N GLU A 53 21.12 8.93 -6.58
CA GLU A 53 22.11 9.56 -7.43
C GLU A 53 22.04 8.96 -8.84
N MET A 54 22.08 9.82 -9.86
CA MET A 54 22.21 9.38 -11.25
C MET A 54 23.70 9.26 -11.59
N ALA A 55 24.16 8.05 -11.86
CA ALA A 55 25.48 7.75 -12.39
C ALA A 55 25.33 7.32 -13.86
N ASP A 56 25.59 8.25 -14.77
CA ASP A 56 25.36 8.10 -16.21
C ASP A 56 23.91 7.67 -16.51
N ASP A 57 23.71 6.45 -17.02
CA ASP A 57 22.41 5.88 -17.37
C ASP A 57 21.77 5.06 -16.23
N PHE A 58 22.42 4.98 -15.07
CA PHE A 58 21.99 4.18 -13.94
C PHE A 58 21.61 5.04 -12.73
N ALA A 59 20.54 4.63 -12.05
CA ALA A 59 20.20 5.15 -10.74
C ALA A 59 20.90 4.32 -9.65
N VAL A 60 21.60 4.98 -8.75
CA VAL A 60 22.30 4.37 -7.62
C VAL A 60 21.68 4.86 -6.32
N ILE A 61 21.38 3.92 -5.41
CA ILE A 61 20.89 4.17 -4.06
C ILE A 61 21.72 3.34 -3.09
N ARG A 62 21.96 3.88 -1.88
CA ARG A 62 22.54 3.11 -0.78
C ARG A 62 21.58 1.99 -0.38
N SER A 63 22.02 0.74 -0.52
CA SER A 63 21.18 -0.43 -0.26
C SER A 63 20.58 -0.44 1.15
N GLN A 64 21.33 0.03 2.14
CA GLN A 64 20.85 0.10 3.53
C GLN A 64 19.65 1.05 3.69
N ASP A 65 19.63 2.17 2.96
CA ASP A 65 18.56 3.15 3.07
C ASP A 65 17.29 2.61 2.40
N LEU A 66 17.44 1.98 1.23
CA LEU A 66 16.34 1.29 0.56
C LEU A 66 15.76 0.16 1.42
N GLU A 67 16.61 -0.67 2.02
CA GLU A 67 16.18 -1.76 2.90
C GLU A 67 15.43 -1.25 4.12
N ARG A 68 15.88 -0.16 4.74
CA ARG A 68 15.17 0.48 5.85
C ARG A 68 13.77 0.92 5.44
N GLU A 69 13.64 1.63 4.32
CA GLU A 69 12.33 2.09 3.82
C GLU A 69 11.40 0.91 3.49
N ILE A 70 11.94 -0.16 2.90
CA ILE A 70 11.17 -1.39 2.63
C ILE A 70 10.64 -2.02 3.93
N VAL A 71 11.50 -2.15 4.95
CA VAL A 71 11.11 -2.75 6.24
C VAL A 71 10.08 -1.89 6.94
N GLN A 72 10.31 -0.58 7.01
CA GLN A 72 9.37 0.38 7.62
C GLN A 72 8.01 0.34 6.92
N TRP A 73 8.00 0.34 5.59
CA TRP A 73 6.77 0.24 4.82
C TRP A 73 6.02 -1.06 5.14
N LYS A 74 6.70 -2.20 5.16
CA LYS A 74 6.07 -3.50 5.47
C LYS A 74 5.47 -3.54 6.86
N GLN A 75 6.19 -3.04 7.87
CA GLN A 75 5.68 -2.95 9.25
C GLN A 75 4.41 -2.10 9.32
N ASN A 76 4.43 -0.90 8.71
CA ASN A 76 3.26 -0.03 8.65
C ASN A 76 2.06 -0.69 7.96
N GLN A 77 2.31 -1.45 6.90
CA GLN A 77 1.27 -2.16 6.17
C GLN A 77 0.65 -3.30 6.98
N GLU A 78 1.47 -4.05 7.71
CA GLU A 78 0.99 -5.10 8.62
C GLU A 78 0.16 -4.51 9.78
N GLU A 79 0.61 -3.42 10.38
CA GLU A 79 -0.14 -2.71 11.42
C GLU A 79 -1.48 -2.19 10.90
N ARG A 80 -1.49 -1.61 9.70
CA ARG A 80 -2.71 -1.15 9.05
C ARG A 80 -3.68 -2.29 8.81
N LYS A 81 -3.22 -3.43 8.27
CA LYS A 81 -4.05 -4.63 8.07
C LYS A 81 -4.65 -5.14 9.38
N LYS A 82 -3.86 -5.25 10.44
CA LYS A 82 -4.35 -5.65 11.78
C LYS A 82 -5.44 -4.71 12.29
N LYS A 83 -5.25 -3.40 12.12
CA LYS A 83 -6.24 -2.39 12.54
C LYS A 83 -7.52 -2.48 11.74
N GLU A 84 -7.44 -2.69 10.42
CA GLU A 84 -8.60 -2.89 9.55
C GLU A 84 -9.40 -4.14 9.92
N GLU A 85 -8.71 -5.25 10.23
CA GLU A 85 -9.34 -6.49 10.71
C GLU A 85 -10.07 -6.27 12.04
N GLN A 86 -9.44 -5.62 13.01
CA GLN A 86 -10.06 -5.28 14.30
C GLN A 86 -11.31 -4.41 14.12
N ASN A 87 -11.22 -3.37 13.29
CA ASN A 87 -12.36 -2.49 13.00
C ASN A 87 -13.52 -3.24 12.33
N LYS A 88 -13.21 -4.19 11.44
CA LYS A 88 -14.23 -5.02 10.79
C LYS A 88 -14.98 -5.89 11.81
N LEU A 89 -14.28 -6.47 12.78
CA LEU A 89 -14.89 -7.26 13.86
C LEU A 89 -15.80 -6.41 14.75
N LEU A 90 -15.33 -5.22 15.16
CA LEU A 90 -16.14 -4.28 15.95
C LEU A 90 -17.43 -3.90 15.23
N LYS A 91 -17.35 -3.61 13.93
CA LYS A 91 -18.52 -3.27 13.11
C LYS A 91 -19.56 -4.41 13.09
N ILE A 92 -19.11 -5.67 12.97
CA ILE A 92 -20.00 -6.83 13.01
C ILE A 92 -20.72 -6.93 14.37
N MET A 93 -20.00 -6.69 15.47
CA MET A 93 -20.59 -6.69 16.82
C MET A 93 -21.61 -5.57 17.00
N ASP A 94 -21.31 -4.37 16.51
CA ASP A 94 -22.21 -3.23 16.55
C ASP A 94 -23.47 -3.46 15.72
N ASP A 95 -23.32 -3.98 14.51
CA ASP A 95 -24.44 -4.35 13.63
C ASP A 95 -25.34 -5.41 14.30
N TYR A 96 -24.74 -6.43 14.92
CA TYR A 96 -25.47 -7.44 15.68
C TYR A 96 -26.22 -6.85 16.89
N ARG A 97 -25.57 -5.97 17.66
CA ARG A 97 -26.18 -5.30 18.81
C ARG A 97 -27.34 -4.38 18.39
N ALA A 98 -27.19 -3.67 17.28
CA ALA A 98 -28.22 -2.80 16.73
C ALA A 98 -29.45 -3.61 16.27
N GLN A 99 -29.23 -4.75 15.62
CA GLN A 99 -30.32 -5.66 15.23
C GLN A 99 -31.11 -6.15 16.45
N ARG A 100 -30.44 -6.61 17.52
CA ARG A 100 -31.14 -7.07 18.74
C ARG A 100 -32.00 -5.98 19.39
N LYS A 101 -31.50 -4.73 19.47
CA LYS A 101 -32.28 -3.61 20.03
C LYS A 101 -33.55 -3.30 19.24
N ARG A 102 -33.50 -3.41 17.91
CA ARG A 102 -34.67 -3.23 17.04
C ARG A 102 -35.69 -4.37 17.21
N SER A 103 -35.22 -5.61 17.39
CA SER A 103 -36.09 -6.76 17.62
C SER A 103 -36.85 -6.68 18.96
N THR A 104 -36.25 -6.12 20.02
CA THR A 104 -36.89 -5.97 21.34
C THR A 104 -37.89 -4.82 21.43
N ASN A 105 -37.91 -3.89 20.47
CA ASN A 105 -38.79 -2.72 20.47
C ASN A 105 -40.04 -2.91 19.56
N ASN A 106 -40.26 -4.13 19.09
CA ASN A 106 -41.39 -4.53 18.23
C ASN A 106 -42.42 -5.42 18.98
N TYR A 107 -42.42 -5.38 20.32
CA TYR A 107 -43.43 -6.01 21.18
C TYR A 107 -44.09 -4.97 22.08
#